data_AF-A0AAU6JAP3-F1
#
_entry.id   AF-A0AAU6JAP3-F1
#
_cell.length_a   1.000
_cell.length_b   1.000
_cell.length_c   1.000
_cell.angle_alpha   90.00
_cell.angle_beta   90.00
_cell.angle_gamma   90.00
#
_symmetry.space_group_name_H-M   'P 1'
#
loop_
_entity.id
_entity.type
_entity.pdbx_description
1 polymer ?
#
loop_
_entity_poly.entity_id
_entity_poly.type
_entity_poly.pdbx_seq_one_letter_code
_entity_poly.pdbx_strand_id
1 'polypeptide(L)'
;MTLFYCAKCGTALTGDLVTLPVVPDVGDPDQGRGKKTGRARSTVPLGRYAIDPDPWGSPFVAVESRRRARSSGRELLRAGTGVTVSAGWRDSFVVHPDDVLPHLEPFTLGDNWLGCCGPTGAHGPNLACLCGSRLATWAADCMGPNELHLDRVRVYAWHQGGPADGH
;
A
#
# COMPACT_ATOMS: atom_id res chain seq x y z
N MET A 1 11.78 10.68 -13.50
CA MET A 1 10.52 10.70 -12.70
C MET A 1 9.67 9.50 -13.10
N THR A 2 8.70 9.07 -12.28
CA THR A 2 7.89 7.87 -12.57
C THR A 2 6.40 8.18 -12.45
N LEU A 3 5.61 7.76 -13.44
CA LEU A 3 4.14 7.78 -13.37
C LEU A 3 3.62 6.35 -13.36
N PHE A 4 2.53 6.13 -12.63
CA PHE A 4 1.84 4.84 -12.60
C PHE A 4 0.57 4.87 -13.44
N TYR A 5 0.30 3.76 -14.12
CA TYR A 5 -0.83 3.62 -15.02
C TYR A 5 -1.58 2.32 -14.77
N CYS A 6 -2.90 2.34 -14.98
CA CYS A 6 -3.69 1.13 -15.02
C CYS A 6 -3.29 0.27 -16.22
N ALA A 7 -2.85 -0.97 -16.00
CA ALA A 7 -2.47 -1.87 -17.09
C ALA A 7 -3.66 -2.30 -17.96
N LYS A 8 -4.89 -2.19 -17.46
CA LYS A 8 -6.11 -2.57 -18.19
C LYS A 8 -6.59 -1.48 -19.16
N CYS A 9 -6.62 -0.22 -18.73
CA CYS A 9 -7.23 0.89 -19.51
C CYS A 9 -6.26 2.02 -19.85
N GLY A 10 -5.02 1.99 -19.36
CA GLY A 10 -4.00 3.01 -19.66
C GLY A 10 -4.20 4.35 -18.94
N THR A 11 -5.17 4.47 -18.03
CA THR A 11 -5.39 5.71 -17.26
C THR A 11 -4.20 5.97 -16.34
N ALA A 12 -3.70 7.21 -16.34
CA ALA A 12 -2.72 7.68 -15.37
C ALA A 12 -3.34 7.68 -13.96
N LEU A 13 -2.67 7.05 -13.02
CA LEU A 13 -3.12 6.89 -11.64
C LEU A 13 -2.46 7.90 -10.70
N THR A 14 -1.29 8.41 -11.07
CA THR A 14 -0.50 9.34 -10.26
C THR A 14 0.05 10.46 -11.12
N GLY A 15 0.46 11.56 -10.46
CA GLY A 15 1.43 12.50 -11.04
C GLY A 15 2.85 11.93 -11.06
N ASP A 16 3.83 12.80 -11.26
CA ASP A 16 5.26 12.46 -11.21
C ASP A 16 5.70 12.11 -9.80
N LEU A 17 6.15 10.87 -9.61
CA LEU A 17 6.68 10.40 -8.35
C LEU A 17 8.20 10.17 -8.42
N VAL A 18 8.87 10.45 -7.30
CA VAL A 18 10.29 10.19 -7.09
C VAL A 18 10.46 8.88 -6.31
N THR A 19 11.31 7.99 -6.81
CA THR A 19 11.58 6.72 -6.15
C THR A 19 12.36 6.92 -4.85
N LEU A 20 12.04 6.12 -3.84
CA LEU A 20 12.81 5.93 -2.63
C LEU A 20 13.54 4.58 -2.70
N PRO A 21 14.76 4.49 -2.16
CA PRO A 21 15.54 3.25 -2.20
C PRO A 21 14.92 2.12 -1.36
N VAL A 22 14.14 2.47 -0.34
CA VAL A 22 13.53 1.55 0.63
C VAL A 22 12.25 2.18 1.18
N VAL A 23 11.27 1.36 1.54
CA VAL A 23 10.07 1.80 2.25
C VAL A 23 10.47 2.35 3.63
N PRO A 24 10.09 3.60 3.99
CA PRO A 24 10.47 4.18 5.28
C PRO A 24 9.95 3.37 6.48
N ASP A 25 10.77 3.31 7.53
CA ASP A 25 10.32 2.84 8.85
C ASP A 25 9.50 3.95 9.50
N VAL A 26 8.27 3.63 9.91
CA VAL A 26 7.34 4.60 10.50
C VAL A 26 7.54 4.68 12.03
N GLY A 27 8.30 3.76 12.61
CA GLY A 27 8.51 3.67 14.05
C GLY A 27 7.24 3.27 14.78
N ASP A 28 6.86 4.05 15.79
CA ASP A 28 5.61 3.84 16.53
C ASP A 28 4.43 4.40 15.73
N PRO A 29 3.54 3.55 15.17
CA PRO A 29 2.43 4.01 14.33
C PRO A 29 1.38 4.82 15.12
N ASP A 30 1.43 4.79 16.45
CA ASP A 30 0.58 5.63 17.30
C ASP A 30 1.12 7.06 17.47
N GLN A 31 2.42 7.26 17.19
CA GLN A 31 3.01 8.60 17.21
C GLN A 31 2.59 9.41 15.98
N GLY A 32 1.90 10.53 16.24
CA GLY A 32 1.52 11.46 15.20
C GLY A 32 0.26 11.10 14.41
N ARG A 33 -0.60 10.23 14.96
CA ARG A 33 -1.95 10.00 14.43
C ARG A 33 -2.73 11.30 14.29
N GLY A 34 -3.52 11.40 13.22
CA GLY A 34 -4.36 12.56 12.96
C GLY A 34 -5.45 12.71 14.01
N LYS A 35 -5.50 13.84 14.73
CA LYS A 35 -6.47 14.06 15.82
C LYS A 35 -7.94 13.91 15.41
N LYS A 36 -8.25 14.19 14.14
CA LYS A 36 -9.62 14.11 13.60
C LYS A 36 -9.96 12.74 13.00
N THR A 37 -9.00 12.09 12.37
CA THR A 37 -9.22 10.85 11.60
C THR A 37 -8.80 9.59 12.35
N GLY A 38 -7.97 9.72 13.40
CA GLY A 38 -7.35 8.59 14.10
C GLY A 38 -6.31 7.82 13.25
N ARG A 39 -6.10 8.20 11.99
CA ARG A 39 -5.19 7.51 11.07
C ARG A 39 -3.75 7.81 11.39
N ALA A 40 -2.88 6.82 11.22
CA ALA A 40 -1.44 7.03 11.23
C ALA A 40 -1.02 7.95 10.07
N ARG A 41 0.20 8.48 10.15
CA ARG A 41 0.82 9.17 9.02
C ARG A 41 1.03 8.19 7.87
N SER A 42 1.00 8.70 6.64
CA SER A 42 1.38 7.85 5.51
C SER A 42 2.84 7.41 5.63
N THR A 43 3.10 6.12 5.40
CA THR A 43 4.45 5.54 5.41
C THR A 43 5.36 6.22 4.38
N VAL A 44 4.83 6.47 3.18
CA VAL A 44 5.56 7.09 2.08
C VAL A 44 5.13 8.57 1.98
N PRO A 45 6.06 9.53 1.93
CA PRO A 45 5.72 10.94 1.76
C PRO A 45 5.07 11.23 0.40
N LEU A 46 4.27 12.30 0.34
CA LEU A 46 3.66 12.81 -0.89
C LEU A 46 4.70 13.02 -2.01
N GLY A 47 4.33 12.68 -3.25
CA GLY A 47 5.20 12.81 -4.43
C GLY A 47 6.31 11.74 -4.49
N ARG A 48 6.22 10.68 -3.70
CA ARG A 48 7.22 9.61 -3.65
C ARG A 48 6.58 8.23 -3.73
N TYR A 49 7.39 7.26 -4.12
CA TYR A 49 7.03 5.84 -4.05
C TYR A 49 8.23 4.98 -3.65
N ALA A 50 7.96 3.79 -3.12
CA ALA A 50 8.95 2.75 -2.86
C ALA A 50 8.43 1.41 -3.37
N ILE A 51 9.33 0.45 -3.63
CA ILE A 51 8.96 -0.94 -3.86
C ILE A 51 9.12 -1.69 -2.55
N ASP A 52 8.06 -2.34 -2.08
CA ASP A 52 8.12 -3.19 -0.89
C ASP A 52 8.42 -4.64 -1.28
N PRO A 53 9.61 -5.19 -0.98
CA PRO A 53 9.96 -6.57 -1.34
C PRO A 53 9.21 -7.63 -0.50
N ASP A 54 8.64 -7.22 0.64
CA ASP A 54 7.97 -8.13 1.55
C ASP A 54 6.55 -8.47 1.09
N PRO A 55 6.02 -9.66 1.44
CA PRO A 55 4.61 -9.97 1.20
C PRO A 55 3.73 -9.03 2.01
N TRP A 56 2.69 -8.49 1.38
CA TRP A 56 1.76 -7.59 2.07
C TRP A 56 0.30 -7.87 1.73
N GLY A 57 -0.58 -7.70 2.71
CA GLY A 57 -2.02 -7.97 2.58
C GLY A 57 -2.38 -9.46 2.69
N SER A 58 -3.55 -9.83 2.20
CA SER A 58 -4.01 -11.23 2.19
C SER A 58 -3.30 -12.06 1.10
N PRO A 59 -3.20 -13.40 1.26
CA PRO A 59 -3.64 -14.19 2.41
C PRO A 59 -2.69 -14.07 3.62
N PHE A 60 -3.18 -14.44 4.80
CA PHE A 60 -2.38 -14.54 6.02
C PHE A 60 -2.17 -16.01 6.38
N VAL A 61 -0.93 -16.38 6.71
CA VAL A 61 -0.55 -17.77 7.05
C VAL A 61 -0.01 -17.84 8.47
N ALA A 62 -0.32 -18.91 9.19
CA ALA A 62 0.20 -19.16 10.53
C ALA A 62 1.72 -19.43 10.48
N VAL A 63 2.47 -18.86 11.43
CA VAL A 63 3.89 -19.20 11.61
C VAL A 63 4.12 -19.87 12.97
N GLU A 64 4.94 -20.91 12.96
CA GLU A 64 5.14 -21.80 14.11
C GLU A 64 6.07 -21.24 15.20
N SER A 65 6.83 -20.15 14.96
CA SER A 65 7.79 -19.65 15.95
C SER A 65 7.97 -18.14 16.01
N ARG A 66 8.14 -17.64 17.25
CA ARG A 66 8.33 -16.23 17.60
C ARG A 66 9.83 -15.88 17.57
N ARG A 67 10.30 -15.25 16.49
CA ARG A 67 11.12 -14.06 16.69
C ARG A 67 10.19 -12.87 16.58
N ARG A 68 10.12 -12.04 17.61
CA ARG A 68 9.52 -10.71 17.47
C ARG A 68 10.41 -9.98 16.48
N ALA A 69 10.03 -9.98 15.19
CA ALA A 69 10.56 -9.01 14.27
C ALA A 69 10.33 -7.63 14.89
N ARG A 70 11.34 -6.75 14.76
CA ARG A 70 11.19 -5.36 15.22
C ARG A 70 9.97 -4.79 14.50
N SER A 71 9.00 -4.31 15.29
CA SER A 71 7.80 -3.67 14.76
C SER A 71 8.21 -2.56 13.80
N SER A 72 7.83 -2.66 12.53
CA SER A 72 8.07 -1.60 11.55
C SER A 72 6.94 -0.55 11.55
N GLY A 73 5.86 -0.82 12.29
CA GLY A 73 4.67 0.02 12.34
C GLY A 73 3.78 -0.12 11.10
N ARG A 74 4.07 -1.11 10.24
CA ARG A 74 3.41 -1.38 8.96
C ARG A 74 2.50 -2.61 9.00
N GLU A 75 2.38 -3.23 10.17
CA GLU A 75 1.63 -4.47 10.37
C GLU A 75 0.11 -4.22 10.30
N LEU A 76 -0.57 -4.90 9.36
CA LEU A 76 -2.02 -4.77 9.16
C LEU A 76 -2.86 -5.29 10.32
N LEU A 77 -2.37 -6.34 10.99
CA LEU A 77 -3.00 -6.93 12.15
C LEU A 77 -2.10 -6.65 13.35
N ARG A 78 -2.58 -5.84 14.31
CA ARG A 78 -1.94 -5.82 15.63
C ARG A 78 -2.07 -7.24 16.19
N ALA A 79 -0.94 -7.90 16.38
CA ALA A 79 -0.85 -9.31 16.74
C ALA A 79 -1.63 -9.64 18.04
N GLY A 80 -2.91 -9.92 17.89
CA GLY A 80 -3.80 -10.44 18.92
C GLY A 80 -4.20 -11.85 18.51
N THR A 81 -3.64 -12.83 19.23
CA THR A 81 -3.97 -14.27 19.18
C THR A 81 -3.71 -14.97 17.82
N GLY A 82 -2.49 -15.48 17.68
CA GLY A 82 -1.98 -16.20 16.50
C GLY A 82 -0.97 -15.34 15.75
N VAL A 83 0.28 -15.81 15.63
CA VAL A 83 1.27 -15.09 14.79
C VAL A 83 0.99 -15.52 13.37
N THR A 84 0.14 -14.76 12.67
CA THR A 84 0.03 -14.87 11.23
C THR A 84 0.92 -13.81 10.58
N VAL A 85 1.52 -14.16 9.46
CA VAL A 85 2.26 -13.21 8.61
C VAL A 85 1.52 -13.08 7.30
N SER A 86 1.66 -11.94 6.65
CA SER A 86 1.20 -11.81 5.27
C SER A 86 1.96 -12.79 4.38
N ALA A 87 1.22 -13.52 3.55
CA ALA A 87 1.70 -14.27 2.40
C ALA A 87 1.09 -13.68 1.12
N GLY A 88 0.74 -12.40 1.16
CA GLY A 88 0.24 -11.66 0.02
C GLY A 88 1.29 -11.45 -1.06
N TRP A 89 0.98 -10.60 -2.02
CA TRP A 89 1.90 -10.33 -3.11
C TRP A 89 3.09 -9.50 -2.65
N ARG A 90 4.23 -9.77 -3.28
CA ARG A 90 5.52 -9.10 -3.07
C ARG A 90 5.73 -8.01 -4.10
N ASP A 91 6.71 -7.17 -3.83
CA ASP A 91 7.21 -6.14 -4.74
C ASP A 91 6.13 -5.14 -5.19
N SER A 92 5.14 -4.89 -4.32
CA SER A 92 4.11 -3.88 -4.55
C SER A 92 4.69 -2.47 -4.51
N PHE A 93 4.08 -1.54 -5.25
CA PHE A 93 4.45 -0.13 -5.16
C PHE A 93 3.72 0.54 -4.00
N VAL A 94 4.47 1.02 -3.02
CA VAL A 94 3.93 1.79 -1.89
C VAL A 94 3.98 3.26 -2.24
N VAL A 95 2.82 3.92 -2.19
CA VAL A 95 2.66 5.35 -2.53
C VAL A 95 1.91 6.08 -1.42
N HIS A 96 2.02 7.40 -1.40
CA HIS A 96 1.15 8.21 -0.55
C HIS A 96 -0.31 8.09 -1.06
N PRO A 97 -1.31 7.88 -0.19
CA PRO A 97 -2.70 7.75 -0.63
C PRO A 97 -3.20 8.93 -1.47
N ASP A 98 -2.88 10.16 -1.07
CA ASP A 98 -3.32 11.36 -1.80
C ASP A 98 -2.75 11.48 -3.22
N ASP A 99 -1.65 10.78 -3.55
CA ASP A 99 -1.09 10.79 -4.91
C ASP A 99 -1.92 9.95 -5.90
N VAL A 100 -2.82 9.09 -5.40
CA VAL A 100 -3.52 8.09 -6.21
C VAL A 100 -5.03 8.01 -5.98
N LEU A 101 -5.51 8.34 -4.78
CA LEU A 101 -6.93 8.30 -4.41
C LEU A 101 -7.84 9.17 -5.32
N PRO A 102 -7.41 10.32 -5.89
CA PRO A 102 -8.24 11.05 -6.85
C PRO A 102 -8.59 10.26 -8.12
N HIS A 103 -7.85 9.18 -8.42
CA HIS A 103 -7.99 8.37 -9.63
C HIS A 103 -8.49 6.94 -9.35
N LEU A 104 -8.75 6.61 -8.08
CA LEU A 104 -9.25 5.31 -7.66
C LEU A 104 -10.57 5.46 -6.91
N GLU A 105 -11.40 4.45 -7.04
CA GLU A 105 -12.68 4.35 -6.33
C GLU A 105 -12.68 3.17 -5.34
N PRO A 106 -13.38 3.28 -4.21
CA PRO A 106 -13.60 2.16 -3.32
C PRO A 106 -14.22 0.98 -4.06
N PHE A 107 -13.56 -0.17 -3.97
CA PHE A 107 -14.08 -1.44 -4.44
C PHE A 107 -14.59 -2.20 -3.23
N THR A 108 -15.92 -2.22 -3.02
CA THR A 108 -16.57 -2.90 -1.90
C THR A 108 -17.15 -4.23 -2.36
N LEU A 109 -16.41 -5.32 -2.17
CA LEU A 109 -16.89 -6.68 -2.42
C LEU A 109 -16.46 -7.59 -1.27
N GLY A 110 -17.46 -8.12 -0.56
CA GLY A 110 -17.24 -8.90 0.65
C GLY A 110 -16.56 -8.04 1.73
N ASP A 111 -15.47 -8.58 2.27
CA ASP A 111 -14.84 -8.10 3.50
C ASP A 111 -13.68 -7.11 3.27
N ASN A 112 -13.40 -6.76 2.02
CA ASN A 112 -12.22 -5.97 1.62
C ASN A 112 -12.21 -4.52 2.13
N TRP A 113 -13.35 -4.00 2.59
CA TRP A 113 -13.48 -2.67 3.18
C TRP A 113 -13.80 -2.71 4.69
N LEU A 114 -13.62 -3.86 5.36
CA LEU A 114 -13.87 -3.99 6.79
C LEU A 114 -12.80 -3.28 7.62
N GLY A 115 -13.27 -2.40 8.52
CA GLY A 115 -12.54 -1.80 9.63
C GLY A 115 -13.40 -0.76 10.33
N CYS A 116 -13.02 -0.35 11.54
CA CYS A 116 -13.85 0.53 12.37
C CYS A 116 -13.86 1.97 11.85
N CYS A 117 -12.69 2.46 11.40
CA CYS A 117 -12.50 3.85 10.97
C CYS A 117 -12.04 3.98 9.49
N GLY A 118 -11.95 2.87 8.79
CA GLY A 118 -11.40 2.75 7.44
C GLY A 118 -11.02 1.31 7.14
N PRO A 119 -10.59 1.00 5.91
CA PRO A 119 -10.21 -0.36 5.56
C PRO A 119 -8.98 -0.82 6.35
N THR A 120 -9.01 -2.05 6.86
CA THR A 120 -7.84 -2.68 7.48
C THR A 120 -6.76 -3.08 6.47
N GLY A 121 -7.12 -3.26 5.20
CA GLY A 121 -6.22 -3.81 4.15
C GLY A 121 -5.97 -5.31 4.27
N ALA A 122 -6.49 -5.99 5.30
CA ALA A 122 -6.25 -7.40 5.57
C ALA A 122 -7.08 -8.37 4.70
N HIS A 123 -8.04 -7.86 3.94
CA HIS A 123 -8.98 -8.67 3.17
C HIS A 123 -8.77 -8.55 1.64
N GLY A 124 -7.60 -8.05 1.24
CA GLY A 124 -7.19 -7.95 -0.16
C GLY A 124 -7.57 -6.61 -0.83
N PRO A 125 -7.45 -6.52 -2.17
CA PRO A 125 -7.64 -5.28 -2.90
C PRO A 125 -9.01 -4.66 -2.67
N ASN A 126 -8.97 -3.38 -2.34
CA ASN A 126 -10.12 -2.62 -1.88
C ASN A 126 -10.27 -1.30 -2.64
N LEU A 127 -9.33 -0.96 -3.51
CA LEU A 127 -9.44 0.15 -4.45
C LEU A 127 -9.38 -0.36 -5.90
N ALA A 128 -10.21 0.23 -6.76
CA ALA A 128 -10.26 -0.05 -8.18
C ALA A 128 -10.06 1.22 -9.00
N CYS A 129 -9.59 1.03 -10.24
CA CYS A 129 -9.69 2.05 -11.27
C CYS A 129 -11.15 2.17 -11.75
N LEU A 130 -11.52 3.34 -12.28
CA LEU A 130 -12.81 3.61 -12.94
C LEU A 130 -13.19 2.61 -14.04
N CYS A 131 -12.21 1.90 -14.61
CA CYS A 131 -12.45 0.81 -15.57
C CYS A 131 -12.83 -0.54 -14.91
N GLY A 132 -13.05 -0.55 -13.59
CA GLY A 132 -13.34 -1.71 -12.75
C GLY A 132 -12.14 -2.64 -12.47
N SER A 133 -10.91 -2.26 -12.81
CA SER A 133 -9.72 -3.07 -12.48
C SER A 133 -9.35 -2.87 -11.02
N ARG A 134 -9.18 -3.94 -10.25
CA ARG A 134 -8.77 -3.88 -8.83
C ARG A 134 -7.27 -3.64 -8.74
N LEU A 135 -6.87 -2.43 -8.36
CA LEU A 135 -5.48 -1.99 -8.50
C LEU A 135 -4.71 -1.89 -7.20
N ALA A 136 -5.40 -1.68 -6.07
CA ALA A 136 -4.70 -1.36 -4.84
C ALA A 136 -5.38 -1.92 -3.60
N THR A 137 -4.57 -2.05 -2.56
CA THR A 137 -5.02 -2.29 -1.19
C THR A 137 -4.57 -1.12 -0.33
N TRP A 138 -5.52 -0.46 0.31
CA TRP A 138 -5.27 0.63 1.25
C TRP A 138 -5.60 0.18 2.66
N ALA A 139 -4.63 0.28 3.56
CA ALA A 139 -4.82 0.20 5.00
C ALA A 139 -4.93 1.61 5.56
N ALA A 140 -6.02 1.91 6.24
CA ALA A 140 -6.31 3.23 6.80
C ALA A 140 -7.22 3.18 8.04
N ASP A 141 -7.24 2.03 8.71
CA ASP A 141 -7.97 1.89 9.97
C ASP A 141 -7.28 2.63 11.11
N CYS A 142 -8.05 3.01 12.14
CA CYS A 142 -7.56 3.80 13.28
C CYS A 142 -6.59 3.03 14.19
N MET A 143 -6.45 1.72 14.01
CA MET A 143 -5.50 0.87 14.75
C MET A 143 -4.29 0.42 13.91
N GLY A 144 -4.38 0.51 12.59
CA GLY A 144 -3.35 0.03 11.66
C GLY A 144 -2.43 1.13 11.15
N PRO A 145 -1.58 0.80 10.16
CA PRO A 145 -0.84 1.79 9.38
C PRO A 145 -1.78 2.59 8.47
N ASN A 146 -1.24 3.64 7.87
CA ASN A 146 -1.86 4.34 6.74
C ASN A 146 -0.99 4.12 5.50
N GLU A 147 -1.25 3.04 4.77
CA GLU A 147 -0.35 2.54 3.74
C GLU A 147 -1.13 2.00 2.54
N LEU A 148 -0.72 2.40 1.33
CA LEU A 148 -1.38 2.02 0.09
C LEU A 148 -0.41 1.29 -0.82
N HIS A 149 -0.76 0.05 -1.15
CA HIS A 149 -0.01 -0.85 -2.02
C HIS A 149 -0.72 -0.98 -3.36
N LEU A 150 -0.04 -0.57 -4.44
CA LEU A 150 -0.47 -0.84 -5.82
C LEU A 150 0.03 -2.21 -6.27
N ASP A 151 -0.85 -2.95 -6.95
CA ASP A 151 -0.58 -4.25 -7.55
C ASP A 151 0.33 -4.10 -8.78
N ARG A 152 1.54 -4.67 -8.68
CA ARG A 152 2.57 -4.60 -9.73
C ARG A 152 2.22 -5.34 -11.03
N VAL A 153 1.26 -6.27 -11.01
CA VAL A 153 0.76 -6.95 -12.21
C VAL A 153 -0.28 -6.11 -12.93
N ARG A 154 -1.09 -5.37 -12.18
CA ARG A 154 -2.21 -4.57 -12.73
C ARG A 154 -1.89 -3.09 -12.90
N VAL A 155 -0.75 -2.66 -12.41
CA VAL A 155 -0.21 -1.31 -12.54
C VAL A 155 1.18 -1.39 -13.14
N TYR A 156 1.45 -0.60 -14.18
CA TYR A 156 2.80 -0.45 -14.72
C TYR A 156 3.36 0.92 -14.41
N ALA A 157 4.67 0.96 -14.18
CA ALA A 157 5.44 2.18 -13.97
C ALA A 157 6.06 2.63 -15.29
N TRP A 158 5.85 3.88 -15.66
CA TRP A 158 6.56 4.52 -16.76
C TRP A 158 7.61 5.47 -16.22
N HIS A 159 8.87 5.22 -16.52
CA HIS A 159 9.96 6.11 -16.16
C HIS A 159 10.18 7.13 -17.26
N GLN A 160 9.97 8.41 -16.93
CA GLN A 160 10.40 9.50 -17.80
C GLN A 160 11.92 9.61 -17.72
N GLY A 161 12.56 9.03 -18.72
CA GLY A 161 14.01 8.90 -18.92
C GLY A 161 14.29 7.74 -19.88
N GLY A 162 14.29 8.04 -21.19
CA GLY A 162 14.75 7.08 -22.21
C GLY A 162 16.22 6.69 -21.99
N PRO A 163 16.71 5.64 -22.69
CA PRO A 163 18.11 5.26 -22.61
C PRO A 163 18.99 6.48 -22.90
N ALA A 164 20.02 6.72 -22.09
CA ALA A 164 21.08 7.61 -22.51
C ALA A 164 21.69 6.99 -23.77
N ASP A 165 21.51 7.65 -24.91
CA ASP A 165 22.18 7.31 -26.16
C ASP A 165 23.70 7.25 -25.89
N GLY A 166 24.25 6.03 -25.87
CA GLY A 166 25.68 5.77 -25.89
C GLY A 166 26.07 5.36 -27.30
N HIS A 167 26.69 6.30 -28.02
CA HIS A 167 27.44 6.08 -29.27
C HIS A 167 28.52 5.01 -29.11
#